data_AF-A0A1H4RAD9-F1
#
_entry.id   AF-A0A1H4RAD9-F1
#
_cell.length_a   1.000
_cell.length_b   1.000
_cell.length_c   1.000
_cell.angle_alpha   90.00
_cell.angle_beta   90.00
_cell.angle_gamma   90.00
#
_symmetry.space_group_name_H-M   'P 1'
#
loop_
_entity.id
_entity.type
_entity.pdbx_description
1 polymer ?
#
loop_
_entity_poly.entity_id
_entity_poly.type
_entity_poly.pdbx_seq_one_letter_code
_entity_poly.pdbx_strand_id
1 'polypeptide(L)'
;MQVAQPYTSDDILDFAILWAPIGGPSAEQIRVKFSLAVEEYRRRLCDIAQSHRRTRAERGRRALPDRVYATSVLESLLSENAT
;
A
#
# COMPACT_ATOMS: atom_id res chain seq x y z
N MET A 1 -2.29 4.23 -28.55
CA MET A 1 -3.22 4.14 -27.41
C MET A 1 -2.64 3.14 -26.43
N GLN A 2 -2.14 3.59 -25.28
CA GLN A 2 -1.59 2.70 -24.25
C GLN A 2 -2.76 2.07 -23.49
N VAL A 3 -2.92 0.75 -23.64
CA VAL A 3 -3.80 -0.06 -22.80
C VAL A 3 -3.25 0.02 -21.38
N ALA A 4 -3.98 0.69 -20.47
CA ALA A 4 -3.66 0.69 -19.06
C ALA A 4 -3.70 -0.77 -18.58
N GLN A 5 -2.54 -1.35 -18.26
CA GLN A 5 -2.50 -2.70 -17.70
C GLN A 5 -3.32 -2.72 -16.40
N PRO A 6 -4.11 -3.79 -16.16
CA PRO A 6 -4.81 -3.93 -14.89
C PRO A 6 -3.76 -4.04 -13.78
N TYR A 7 -3.74 -3.05 -12.88
CA TYR A 7 -2.87 -3.08 -11.71
C TYR A 7 -3.42 -4.09 -10.69
N THR A 8 -2.50 -4.71 -9.96
CA THR A 8 -2.77 -5.66 -8.90
C THR A 8 -2.78 -4.98 -7.53
N SER A 9 -3.21 -5.70 -6.50
CA SER A 9 -3.11 -5.23 -5.11
C SER A 9 -1.65 -4.98 -4.67
N ASP A 10 -0.71 -5.80 -5.16
CA ASP A 10 0.71 -5.62 -4.86
C ASP A 10 1.25 -4.33 -5.49
N ASP A 11 0.77 -3.93 -6.68
CA ASP A 11 1.18 -2.67 -7.32
C ASP A 11 0.76 -1.42 -6.53
N ILE A 12 -0.40 -1.47 -5.85
CA ILE A 12 -0.86 -0.40 -4.94
C ILE A 12 0.05 -0.32 -3.73
N LEU A 13 0.39 -1.47 -3.15
CA LEU A 13 1.24 -1.55 -1.96
C LEU A 13 2.67 -1.11 -2.27
N ASP A 14 3.27 -1.60 -3.36
CA ASP A 14 4.61 -1.24 -3.80
C ASP A 14 4.69 0.25 -4.10
N PHE A 15 3.65 0.82 -4.73
CA PHE A 15 3.60 2.25 -4.94
C PHE A 15 3.53 3.03 -3.62
N ALA A 16 2.73 2.59 -2.64
CA ALA A 16 2.69 3.24 -1.32
C ALA A 16 4.05 3.17 -0.60
N ILE A 17 4.77 2.05 -0.72
CA ILE A 17 6.11 1.88 -0.12
C ILE A 17 7.13 2.85 -0.73
N LEU A 18 7.07 3.11 -2.05
CA LEU A 18 7.95 4.07 -2.72
C LEU A 18 7.81 5.50 -2.21
N TRP A 19 6.63 5.86 -1.69
CA TRP A 19 6.36 7.19 -1.14
C TRP A 19 6.61 7.29 0.36
N ALA A 20 6.90 6.18 1.02
CA ALA A 20 7.23 6.20 2.44
C ALA A 20 8.71 6.60 2.65
N PRO A 21 9.03 7.43 3.66
CA PRO A 21 8.14 8.01 4.68
C PRO A 21 7.65 9.45 4.35
N ILE A 22 7.62 9.86 3.09
CA ILE A 22 7.57 11.26 2.65
C ILE A 22 6.12 11.85 2.68
N GLY A 23 5.10 11.05 3.00
CA GLY A 23 3.71 11.51 3.14
C GLY A 23 2.75 11.09 2.02
N GLY A 24 3.16 10.18 1.14
CA GLY A 24 2.30 9.53 0.15
C GLY A 24 2.22 10.23 -1.22
N PRO A 25 1.66 9.54 -2.23
CA PRO A 25 1.50 10.08 -3.59
C PRO A 25 0.41 11.15 -3.68
N SER A 26 0.58 12.10 -4.60
CA SER A 26 -0.46 13.11 -4.90
C SER A 26 -1.67 12.51 -5.64
N ALA A 27 -2.80 13.24 -5.59
CA ALA A 27 -4.03 12.84 -6.29
C ALA A 27 -3.83 12.63 -7.79
N GLU A 28 -3.01 13.48 -8.42
CA GLU A 28 -2.69 13.36 -9.85
C GLU A 28 -1.97 12.05 -10.15
N GLN A 29 -0.98 11.69 -9.33
CA GLN A 29 -0.17 10.48 -9.53
C GLN A 29 -0.99 9.22 -9.32
N ILE A 30 -1.89 9.21 -8.32
CA ILE A 30 -2.84 8.12 -8.09
C ILE A 30 -3.76 7.96 -9.31
N ARG A 31 -4.30 9.07 -9.82
CA ARG A 31 -5.21 9.05 -10.98
C ARG A 31 -4.50 8.60 -12.26
N VAL A 32 -3.30 9.09 -12.51
CA VAL A 32 -2.52 8.72 -13.71
C VAL A 32 -2.12 7.24 -13.67
N LYS A 33 -1.74 6.72 -12.50
CA LYS A 33 -1.20 5.36 -12.39
C LYS A 33 -2.28 4.29 -12.24
N PHE A 34 -3.35 4.57 -11.49
CA PHE A 34 -4.37 3.58 -11.15
C PHE A 34 -5.77 3.95 -11.64
N SER A 35 -5.97 5.13 -12.22
CA SER A 35 -7.30 5.64 -12.58
C SER A 35 -8.29 5.60 -11.40
N LEU A 36 -7.77 5.82 -10.19
CA LEU A 36 -8.54 5.81 -8.94
C LEU A 36 -8.70 7.22 -8.38
N ALA A 37 -9.81 7.44 -7.68
CA ALA A 37 -9.91 8.53 -6.72
C ALA A 37 -8.98 8.26 -5.52
N VAL A 38 -8.55 9.32 -4.84
CA VAL A 38 -7.64 9.22 -3.69
C VAL A 38 -8.22 8.37 -2.58
N GLU A 39 -9.52 8.54 -2.31
CA GLU A 39 -10.27 7.83 -1.28
C GLU A 39 -10.35 6.33 -1.58
N GLU A 40 -10.58 5.97 -2.84
CA GLU A 40 -10.63 4.57 -3.28
C GLU A 40 -9.24 3.92 -3.20
N TYR A 41 -8.19 4.65 -3.56
CA TYR A 41 -6.81 4.21 -3.38
C TYR A 41 -6.48 3.95 -1.91
N ARG A 42 -6.84 4.88 -1.01
CA ARG A 42 -6.62 4.76 0.44
C ARG A 42 -7.39 3.57 1.03
N ARG A 43 -8.65 3.39 0.63
CA ARG A 43 -9.48 2.25 1.07
C ARG A 43 -8.81 0.92 0.70
N ARG A 44 -8.44 0.77 -0.58
CA ARG A 44 -7.77 -0.46 -1.06
C ARG A 44 -6.44 -0.69 -0.37
N LEU A 45 -5.62 0.35 -0.22
CA LEU A 45 -4.35 0.25 0.49
C LEU A 45 -4.54 -0.24 1.94
N CYS A 46 -5.56 0.28 2.64
CA CYS A 46 -5.90 -0.15 3.98
C CYS A 46 -6.32 -1.63 4.04
N ASP A 47 -7.20 -2.06 3.12
CA ASP A 47 -7.66 -3.45 3.03
C ASP A 47 -6.49 -4.42 2.74
N ILE A 48 -5.58 -4.03 1.85
CA ILE A 48 -4.38 -4.79 1.49
C ILE A 48 -3.44 -4.88 2.70
N ALA A 49 -3.16 -3.75 3.37
CA ALA A 49 -2.31 -3.72 4.56
C ALA A 49 -2.88 -4.58 5.70
N GLN A 50 -4.20 -4.52 5.93
CA GLN A 50 -4.88 -5.36 6.93
C GLN A 50 -4.80 -6.85 6.57
N SER A 51 -5.01 -7.19 5.30
CA SER A 51 -4.90 -8.58 4.81
C SER A 51 -3.48 -9.13 5.01
N HIS A 52 -2.45 -8.35 4.68
CA HIS A 52 -1.06 -8.73 4.94
C HIS A 52 -0.77 -8.90 6.43
N ARG A 53 -1.29 -8.02 7.30
CA ARG A 53 -1.14 -8.17 8.77
C ARG A 53 -1.78 -9.47 9.26
N ARG A 54 -3.00 -9.81 8.80
CA ARG A 54 -3.69 -11.07 9.16
C ARG A 54 -2.93 -12.30 8.67
N THR A 55 -2.56 -12.34 7.40
CA THR A 55 -1.78 -13.46 6.84
C THR A 55 -0.43 -13.64 7.54
N ARG A 56 0.20 -12.56 7.99
CA ARG A 56 1.45 -12.62 8.77
C ARG A 56 1.22 -13.11 10.20
N ALA A 57 0.14 -12.70 10.85
CA ALA A 57 -0.25 -13.18 12.17
C ALA A 57 -0.52 -14.70 12.14
N GLU A 58 -1.17 -15.18 11.07
CA GLU A 58 -1.45 -16.60 10.83
C GLU A 58 -0.19 -17.40 10.47
N ARG A 59 0.78 -16.81 9.74
CA ARG A 59 2.02 -17.48 9.34
C ARG A 59 3.15 -17.50 10.38
N GLY A 60 2.98 -16.85 11.54
CA GLY A 60 3.86 -16.96 12.71
C GLY A 60 5.35 -16.67 12.46
N ARG A 61 5.82 -15.46 12.80
CA ARG A 61 7.23 -15.03 13.07
C ARG A 61 8.42 -15.53 12.19
N ARG A 62 8.21 -16.30 11.12
CA ARG A 62 9.21 -16.70 10.12
C ARG A 62 8.99 -15.90 8.84
N ALA A 63 9.14 -14.59 8.90
CA ALA A 63 9.20 -13.76 7.70
C ALA A 63 10.56 -13.06 7.68
N LEU A 64 11.25 -13.20 6.55
CA LEU A 64 12.63 -12.81 6.28
C LEU A 64 13.02 -11.41 6.81
N PRO A 65 14.30 -11.21 7.17
CA PRO A 65 14.83 -9.96 7.71
C PRO A 65 14.74 -8.76 6.75
N ASP A 66 14.49 -8.97 5.45
CA ASP A 66 14.46 -7.90 4.44
C ASP A 66 13.18 -7.03 4.48
N ARG A 67 12.16 -7.43 5.26
CA ARG A 67 10.85 -6.73 5.34
C ARG A 67 10.60 -5.98 6.67
N VAL A 68 11.63 -5.76 7.48
CA VAL A 68 11.49 -4.93 8.69
C VAL A 68 11.14 -3.48 8.33
N TYR A 69 11.69 -2.96 7.22
CA TYR A 69 11.37 -1.62 6.70
C TYR A 69 9.90 -1.51 6.23
N ALA A 70 9.41 -2.54 5.52
CA ALA A 70 8.02 -2.61 5.09
C ALA A 70 7.03 -2.62 6.27
N THR A 71 7.43 -3.15 7.43
CA THR A 71 6.55 -3.22 8.61
C THR A 71 6.34 -1.84 9.23
N SER A 72 7.41 -1.05 9.46
CA SER A 72 7.30 0.31 10.01
C SER A 72 6.55 1.27 9.09
N VAL A 73 6.71 1.09 7.77
CA VAL A 73 5.98 1.83 6.74
C VAL A 73 4.49 1.51 6.76
N LEU A 74 4.13 0.23 6.84
CA LEU A 74 2.73 -0.21 6.93
C LEU A 74 2.04 0.32 8.19
N GLU A 75 2.71 0.31 9.34
CA GLU A 75 2.16 0.87 10.58
C GLU A 75 1.94 2.38 10.49
N SER A 76 2.86 3.12 9.85
CA SER A 76 2.72 4.58 9.64
C SER A 76 1.54 4.90 8.71
N LEU A 77 1.43 4.19 7.58
CA LEU A 77 0.34 4.37 6.63
C LEU A 77 -1.03 4.07 7.25
N LEU A 78 -1.13 3.10 8.16
CA LEU A 78 -2.37 2.80 8.87
C LEU A 78 -2.75 3.89 9.88
N SER A 79 -1.76 4.48 10.57
CA SER A 79 -2.01 5.57 11.52
C SER A 79 -2.48 6.86 10.83
N GLU A 80 -1.94 7.17 9.64
CA GLU A 80 -2.27 8.37 8.88
C GLU A 80 -3.65 8.33 8.21
N ASN A 81 -4.24 7.15 8.06
CA ASN A 81 -5.53 6.93 7.39
C ASN A 81 -6.70 6.63 8.35
N ALA A 82 -6.44 6.59 9.65
CA ALA A 82 -7.44 6.29 10.69
C ALA A 82 -8.06 7.54 11.35
N THR A 83 -7.77 8.75 10.84
CA THR A 83 -8.29 10.03 11.36
C THR A 83 -9.16 10.70 10.30
#